data_AF-A0A1M3TKY6-F1
#
_entry.id   AF-A0A1M3TKY6-F1
#
_cell.length_a   1.000
_cell.length_b   1.000
_cell.length_c   1.000
_cell.angle_alpha   90.00
_cell.angle_beta   90.00
_cell.angle_gamma   90.00
#
_symmetry.space_group_name_H-M   'P 1'
#
loop_
_entity.id
_entity.type
_entity.pdbx_description
1 polymer ?
#
loop_
_entity_poly.entity_id
_entity_poly.type
_entity_poly.pdbx_seq_one_letter_code
_entity_poly.pdbx_strand_id
1 'polypeptide(L)'
;MSTSSTMAPGVLSRSPSPEPPLGVKLPRPKAQKIVAEIVKFVPLTVDYTELTYEEVEPEDGLLVARTLAEHKHPEIERRTSRVSYNSLKKTLWIRAMPTFLHDAHQQWVMSAMLDWAYNGLVNKGERRKISVGVGTSKS
;
A
#
# COMPACT_ATOMS: atom_id res chain seq x y z
N MET A 1 -1.27 74.41 33.90
CA MET A 1 -0.74 73.80 35.14
C MET A 1 -1.60 72.59 35.47
N SER A 2 -0.96 71.48 35.86
CA SER A 2 -1.54 70.16 36.23
C SER A 2 -2.12 69.34 35.07
N THR A 3 -1.80 68.06 34.84
CA THR A 3 -0.98 67.05 35.56
C THR A 3 -0.79 65.83 34.64
N SER A 4 0.40 65.19 34.72
CA SER A 4 0.69 63.73 34.79
C SER A 4 0.01 62.72 33.84
N SER A 5 0.62 61.62 33.43
CA SER A 5 1.97 61.06 33.59
C SER A 5 2.07 59.83 32.68
N THR A 6 3.19 59.72 31.96
CA THR A 6 3.98 58.52 31.63
C THR A 6 3.27 57.19 31.30
N MET A 7 3.33 56.81 30.01
CA MET A 7 3.20 55.43 29.55
C MET A 7 4.48 54.64 29.87
N ALA A 8 4.35 53.50 30.54
CA ALA A 8 5.38 52.48 30.61
C ALA A 8 5.18 51.45 29.48
N PRO A 9 6.23 50.98 28.78
CA PRO A 9 6.10 49.96 27.76
C PRO A 9 5.95 48.59 28.44
N GLY A 10 4.77 47.98 28.31
CA GLY A 10 4.51 46.62 28.74
C GLY A 10 5.41 45.63 27.97
N VAL A 11 6.20 44.89 28.73
CA VAL A 11 7.11 43.83 28.29
C VAL A 11 6.34 42.79 27.46
N LEU A 12 6.85 42.52 26.26
CA LEU A 12 6.42 41.42 25.38
C LEU A 12 6.50 40.09 26.14
N SER A 13 5.35 39.60 26.61
CA SER A 13 5.23 38.22 27.11
C SER A 13 5.40 37.27 25.94
N ARG A 14 6.60 36.67 25.81
CA ARG A 14 6.82 35.50 24.98
C ARG A 14 5.99 34.36 25.55
N SER A 15 4.84 34.11 24.93
CA SER A 15 4.12 32.86 25.13
C SER A 15 5.00 31.70 24.64
N PRO A 16 5.25 30.66 25.46
CA PRO A 16 6.01 29.50 25.03
C PRO A 16 5.14 28.57 24.17
N SER A 17 5.65 28.35 22.95
CA SER A 17 5.45 27.25 22.01
C SER A 17 4.03 26.96 21.47
N PRO A 18 3.86 26.87 20.13
CA PRO A 18 2.68 26.22 19.55
C PRO A 18 2.67 24.76 20.00
N GLU A 19 1.49 24.23 20.30
CA GLU A 19 1.27 22.78 20.27
C GLU A 19 1.83 22.24 18.95
N PRO A 20 2.60 21.14 18.95
CA PRO A 20 3.06 20.56 17.70
C PRO A 20 1.80 20.19 16.90
N PRO A 21 1.71 20.55 15.61
CA PRO A 21 0.57 20.15 14.80
C PRO A 21 0.47 18.63 14.85
N LEU A 22 -0.71 18.14 15.24
CA LEU A 22 -1.13 16.76 15.03
C LEU A 22 -0.80 16.40 13.57
N GLY A 23 0.26 15.62 13.34
CA GLY A 23 0.60 15.11 12.02
C GLY A 23 2.03 15.31 11.52
N VAL A 24 3.01 15.70 12.34
CA VAL A 24 4.42 15.54 11.92
C VAL A 24 4.74 14.04 11.91
N LYS A 25 4.60 13.41 10.73
CA LYS A 25 5.14 12.07 10.44
C LYS A 25 6.59 12.04 10.93
N LEU A 26 6.83 11.34 12.04
CA LEU A 26 8.17 10.84 12.33
C LEU A 26 8.65 10.09 11.09
N PRO A 27 9.88 10.33 10.58
CA PRO A 27 10.42 9.49 9.53
C PRO A 27 10.41 8.07 10.11
N ARG A 28 9.72 7.16 9.43
CA ARG A 28 9.72 5.74 9.78
C ARG A 28 10.77 5.06 8.91
N PRO A 29 12.06 5.04 9.32
CA PRO A 29 13.15 4.56 8.48
C PRO A 29 12.95 3.11 8.01
N LYS A 30 12.28 2.26 8.80
CA LYS A 30 11.93 0.89 8.38
C LYS A 30 10.99 0.90 7.17
N ALA A 31 9.89 1.66 7.23
CA ALA A 31 8.97 1.81 6.11
C ALA A 31 9.65 2.43 4.88
N GLN A 32 10.46 3.47 5.07
CA GLN A 32 11.20 4.13 3.98
C GLN A 32 12.19 3.17 3.31
N LYS A 33 12.92 2.37 4.10
CA LYS A 33 13.86 1.37 3.59
C LYS A 33 13.13 0.31 2.77
N ILE A 34 12.01 -0.21 3.28
CA ILE A 34 11.19 -1.19 2.56
C ILE A 34 10.71 -0.61 1.23
N VAL A 35 10.16 0.62 1.22
CA VAL A 35 9.75 1.29 -0.03
C VAL A 35 10.91 1.42 -1.01
N ALA A 36 12.08 1.89 -0.54
CA ALA A 36 13.25 2.05 -1.40
C ALA A 36 13.74 0.73 -2.00
N GLU A 37 13.71 -0.36 -1.24
CA GLU A 37 14.04 -1.71 -1.73
C GLU A 37 13.06 -2.16 -2.81
N ILE A 38 11.76 -1.97 -2.60
CA ILE A 38 10.71 -2.37 -3.54
C ILE A 38 10.80 -1.59 -4.85
N VAL A 39 10.94 -0.26 -4.76
CA VAL A 39 11.08 0.63 -5.91
C VAL A 39 12.31 0.27 -6.73
N LYS A 40 13.40 -0.18 -6.08
CA LYS A 40 14.59 -0.66 -6.77
C LYS A 40 14.41 -2.05 -7.39
N PHE A 41 13.76 -2.96 -6.68
CA PHE A 41 13.72 -4.38 -7.04
C PHE A 41 12.65 -4.74 -8.07
N VAL A 42 11.41 -4.29 -7.86
CA VAL A 42 10.24 -4.68 -8.68
C VAL A 42 10.43 -4.37 -10.18
N PRO A 43 11.03 -3.24 -10.58
CA PRO A 43 11.26 -2.96 -12.00
C PRO A 43 12.22 -3.95 -12.68
N LEU A 44 13.19 -4.46 -11.92
CA LEU A 44 14.24 -5.38 -12.38
C LEU A 44 13.77 -6.84 -12.45
N THR A 45 12.64 -7.15 -11.83
CA THR A 45 12.14 -8.53 -11.77
C THR A 45 11.58 -8.95 -13.13
N VAL A 46 12.11 -10.04 -13.69
CA VAL A 46 11.70 -10.62 -14.98
C VAL A 46 10.84 -11.87 -14.85
N ASP A 47 10.81 -12.48 -13.66
CA ASP A 47 10.00 -13.66 -13.33
C ASP A 47 9.01 -13.36 -12.19
N TYR A 48 8.02 -14.24 -12.01
CA TYR A 48 7.14 -14.18 -10.85
C TYR A 48 7.98 -14.22 -9.58
N THR A 49 7.86 -13.19 -8.75
CA THR A 49 8.60 -13.10 -7.49
C THR A 49 7.68 -12.62 -6.38
N GLU A 50 7.80 -13.27 -5.24
CA GLU A 50 7.08 -12.93 -4.02
C GLU A 50 8.08 -12.44 -2.98
N LEU A 51 7.95 -11.18 -2.57
CA LEU A 51 8.70 -10.61 -1.46
C LEU A 51 7.81 -10.63 -0.21
N THR A 52 8.35 -11.16 0.87
CA THR A 52 7.68 -11.20 2.18
C THR A 52 8.52 -10.43 3.19
N TYR A 53 7.89 -9.50 3.88
CA TYR A 53 8.47 -8.79 5.01
C TYR A 53 7.67 -9.12 6.27
N GLU A 54 8.34 -9.72 7.24
CA GLU A 54 7.76 -10.13 8.52
C GLU A 54 8.03 -9.08 9.60
N GLU A 55 7.27 -9.16 10.70
CA GLU A 55 7.41 -8.27 11.86
C GLU A 55 7.36 -6.78 11.46
N VAL A 56 6.51 -6.46 10.49
CA VAL A 56 6.26 -5.08 10.07
C VAL A 56 5.13 -4.54 10.94
N GLU A 57 5.44 -3.56 11.79
CA GLU A 57 4.44 -2.94 12.66
C GLU A 57 3.27 -2.35 11.84
N PRO A 58 2.04 -2.36 12.36
CA PRO A 58 0.84 -1.95 11.64
C PRO A 58 0.96 -0.61 10.91
N GLU A 59 1.50 0.41 11.57
CA GLU A 59 1.61 1.72 10.97
C GLU A 59 2.73 1.79 9.92
N ASP A 60 3.79 1.00 10.06
CA ASP A 60 4.83 0.86 9.04
C ASP A 60 4.28 0.15 7.80
N GLY A 61 3.57 -0.96 8.00
CA GLY A 61 2.97 -1.74 6.91
C GLY A 61 1.92 -0.95 6.15
N LEU A 62 1.06 -0.22 6.87
CA LEU A 62 0.07 0.69 6.29
C LEU A 62 0.73 1.86 5.55
N LEU A 63 1.80 2.43 6.10
CA LEU A 63 2.54 3.51 5.45
C LEU A 63 3.19 3.03 4.14
N VAL A 64 3.82 1.84 4.14
CA VAL A 64 4.39 1.24 2.93
C VAL A 64 3.31 0.99 1.88
N ALA A 65 2.23 0.30 2.26
CA ALA A 65 1.14 -0.03 1.34
C ALA A 65 0.50 1.23 0.73
N ARG A 66 0.25 2.25 1.56
CA ARG A 66 -0.27 3.55 1.12
C ARG A 66 0.72 4.26 0.20
N THR A 67 1.99 4.30 0.56
CA THR A 67 3.03 4.99 -0.22
C THR A 67 3.12 4.40 -1.62
N LEU A 68 3.15 3.07 -1.74
CA LEU A 68 3.22 2.37 -3.03
C LEU A 68 1.94 2.52 -3.86
N ALA A 69 0.77 2.71 -3.23
CA ALA A 69 -0.50 2.93 -3.91
C ALA A 69 -0.71 4.38 -4.35
N GLU A 70 -0.29 5.36 -3.54
CA GLU A 70 -0.46 6.80 -3.80
C GLU A 70 0.63 7.34 -4.72
N HIS A 71 1.87 6.91 -4.51
CA HIS A 71 2.99 7.28 -5.36
C HIS A 71 2.93 6.30 -6.52
N LYS A 72 2.19 6.68 -7.57
CA LYS A 72 2.13 5.97 -8.85
C LYS A 72 3.53 5.88 -9.45
N HIS A 73 4.33 4.96 -8.95
CA HIS A 73 5.64 4.61 -9.47
C HIS A 73 5.40 3.91 -10.81
N PRO A 74 5.60 4.58 -11.96
CA PRO A 74 5.19 4.03 -13.25
C PRO A 74 5.86 2.68 -13.53
N GLU A 75 7.08 2.49 -13.01
CA GLU A 75 7.86 1.26 -13.05
C GLU A 75 7.26 0.11 -12.22
N ILE A 76 6.56 0.41 -11.12
CA ILE A 76 5.87 -0.56 -10.26
C ILE A 76 4.48 -0.87 -10.81
N GLU A 77 3.75 0.15 -11.29
CA GLU A 77 2.42 -0.02 -11.91
C GLU A 77 2.52 -0.85 -13.19
N ARG A 78 3.54 -0.62 -14.02
CA ARG A 78 3.75 -1.35 -15.28
C ARG A 78 3.98 -2.86 -15.07
N ARG A 79 4.52 -3.25 -13.91
CA ARG A 79 4.79 -4.65 -13.54
C ARG A 79 3.61 -5.33 -12.85
N THR A 80 2.42 -4.71 -12.81
CA THR A 80 1.20 -5.28 -12.21
C THR A 80 1.47 -5.86 -10.81
N SER A 81 2.26 -5.15 -10.01
CA SER A 81 2.67 -5.66 -8.71
C SER A 81 1.51 -5.54 -7.71
N ARG A 82 1.22 -6.62 -6.99
CA ARG A 82 0.15 -6.65 -5.97
C ARG A 82 0.78 -6.49 -4.60
N VAL A 83 0.40 -5.43 -3.88
CA VAL A 83 0.82 -5.17 -2.50
C VAL A 83 -0.32 -5.53 -1.55
N SER A 84 -0.03 -6.29 -0.50
CA SER A 84 -1.01 -6.67 0.53
C SER A 84 -0.35 -6.67 1.91
N TYR A 85 -1.02 -6.09 2.90
CA TYR A 85 -0.54 -6.09 4.28
C TYR A 85 -1.54 -6.79 5.20
N ASN A 86 -1.05 -7.72 6.02
CA ASN A 86 -1.79 -8.39 7.07
C ASN A 86 -1.32 -7.88 8.43
N SER A 87 -2.13 -7.04 9.06
CA SER A 87 -1.81 -6.43 10.37
C SER A 87 -1.80 -7.42 11.53
N LEU A 88 -2.62 -8.49 11.46
CA LEU A 88 -2.67 -9.53 12.50
C LEU A 88 -1.37 -10.35 12.53
N LYS A 89 -0.87 -10.72 11.34
CA LYS A 89 0.39 -11.46 11.18
C LYS A 89 1.61 -10.55 11.09
N LYS A 90 1.41 -9.22 11.07
CA LYS A 90 2.44 -8.22 10.84
C LYS A 90 3.28 -8.51 9.58
N THR A 91 2.61 -8.95 8.51
CA THR A 91 3.27 -9.42 7.29
C THR A 91 2.87 -8.57 6.09
N LEU A 92 3.86 -8.04 5.37
CA LEU A 92 3.69 -7.37 4.10
C LEU A 92 4.11 -8.31 2.96
N TRP A 93 3.24 -8.45 1.97
CA TRP A 93 3.45 -9.25 0.77
C TRP A 93 3.43 -8.38 -0.48
N ILE A 94 4.39 -8.65 -1.35
CA ILE A 94 4.50 -8.00 -2.66
C ILE A 94 4.73 -9.09 -3.69
N ARG A 95 3.82 -9.15 -4.66
CA ARG A 95 3.97 -10.04 -5.82
C ARG A 95 4.32 -9.21 -7.03
N ALA A 96 5.52 -9.39 -7.56
CA ALA A 96 5.93 -8.83 -8.84
C ALA A 96 5.48 -9.79 -9.95
N MET A 97 4.64 -9.30 -10.86
CA MET A 97 4.12 -10.10 -11.97
C MET A 97 4.90 -9.74 -13.24
N PRO A 98 5.59 -10.70 -13.87
CA PRO A 98 6.58 -10.38 -14.89
C PRO A 98 5.98 -9.82 -16.19
N THR A 99 4.73 -10.19 -16.53
CA THR A 99 4.09 -9.78 -17.78
C THR A 99 2.57 -9.67 -17.67
N PHE A 100 1.97 -8.86 -18.56
CA PHE A 100 0.52 -8.83 -18.81
C PHE A 100 -0.03 -10.24 -19.06
N LEU A 101 0.72 -11.11 -19.76
CA LEU A 101 0.30 -12.49 -20.06
C LEU A 101 0.10 -13.32 -18.77
N HIS A 102 0.88 -13.04 -17.72
CA HIS A 102 0.74 -13.70 -16.42
C HIS A 102 -0.47 -13.19 -15.62
N ASP A 103 -1.11 -12.08 -15.98
CA ASP A 103 -2.39 -11.65 -15.38
C ASP A 103 -3.57 -11.91 -16.33
N ALA A 104 -3.30 -11.95 -17.63
CA ALA A 104 -4.30 -12.13 -18.69
C ALA A 104 -5.09 -13.42 -18.53
N HIS A 105 -4.48 -14.52 -18.05
CA HIS A 105 -5.21 -15.75 -17.80
C HIS A 105 -6.23 -15.62 -16.66
N GLN A 106 -5.93 -14.84 -15.60
CA GLN A 106 -6.90 -14.59 -14.52
C GLN A 106 -8.06 -13.75 -15.03
N GLN A 107 -7.78 -12.67 -15.76
CA GLN A 107 -8.82 -11.83 -16.35
C GLN A 107 -9.68 -12.59 -17.37
N TRP A 108 -9.04 -13.39 -18.23
CA TRP A 108 -9.73 -14.24 -19.19
C TRP A 108 -10.64 -15.25 -18.50
N VAL A 109 -10.16 -15.97 -17.49
CA VAL A 109 -11.00 -16.93 -16.72
C VAL A 109 -12.20 -16.23 -16.11
N MET A 110 -12.01 -15.05 -15.49
CA MET A 110 -13.09 -14.30 -14.87
C MET A 110 -14.12 -13.81 -15.90
N SER A 111 -13.68 -13.33 -17.06
CA SER A 111 -14.56 -12.91 -18.16
C SER A 111 -15.32 -14.10 -18.73
N ALA A 112 -14.63 -15.19 -19.09
CA ALA A 112 -15.24 -16.39 -19.64
C ALA A 112 -16.27 -17.00 -18.68
N MET A 113 -15.99 -17.00 -17.37
CA MET A 113 -16.96 -17.46 -16.36
C MET A 113 -18.23 -16.62 -16.31
N LEU A 114 -18.13 -15.30 -16.50
CA LEU A 114 -19.30 -14.42 -16.57
C LEU A 114 -20.10 -14.69 -17.84
N ASP A 115 -19.42 -14.83 -18.98
CA ASP A 115 -20.06 -15.12 -20.27
C ASP A 115 -20.77 -16.48 -20.25
N TRP A 116 -20.15 -17.51 -19.67
CA TRP A 116 -20.77 -18.82 -19.53
C TRP A 116 -21.98 -18.81 -18.60
N ALA A 117 -21.91 -18.06 -17.51
CA ALA A 117 -23.06 -17.91 -16.62
C ALA A 117 -24.21 -17.15 -17.29
N TYR A 118 -23.89 -16.08 -18.02
CA TYR A 118 -24.88 -15.26 -18.73
C TYR A 118 -25.57 -16.04 -19.86
N ASN A 119 -24.80 -16.81 -20.62
CA ASN A 119 -25.31 -17.63 -21.72
C ASN A 119 -25.92 -18.97 -21.24
N GLY A 120 -26.02 -19.21 -19.93
CA GLY A 120 -26.60 -20.43 -19.37
C GLY A 120 -25.77 -21.70 -19.59
N LEU A 121 -24.51 -21.57 -20.02
CA LEU A 121 -23.58 -22.69 -20.24
C LEU A 121 -23.06 -23.31 -18.94
N VAL A 122 -23.12 -22.55 -17.84
CA VAL A 122 -22.72 -23.00 -16.50
C VAL A 122 -23.76 -22.54 -15.49
N ASN A 123 -24.33 -23.48 -14.73
CA ASN A 123 -25.25 -23.14 -13.65
C ASN A 123 -24.53 -22.80 -12.33
N LYS A 124 -25.26 -22.27 -11.35
CA LYS A 124 -24.69 -21.86 -10.04
C LYS A 124 -23.97 -23.00 -9.32
N GLY A 125 -24.43 -24.24 -9.47
CA GLY A 125 -23.80 -25.43 -8.88
C GLY A 125 -22.47 -25.76 -9.55
N GLU A 126 -22.43 -25.75 -10.87
CA GLU A 126 -21.22 -26.01 -11.67
C GLU A 126 -20.17 -24.91 -11.51
N ARG A 127 -20.59 -23.64 -11.48
CA ARG A 127 -19.69 -22.51 -11.21
C ARG A 127 -18.94 -22.67 -9.89
N ARG A 128 -19.58 -23.21 -8.84
CA ARG A 128 -18.93 -23.46 -7.54
C ARG A 128 -17.90 -24.59 -7.58
N LYS A 129 -17.96 -25.46 -8.59
CA LYS A 129 -16.98 -26.54 -8.80
C LYS A 129 -15.78 -26.08 -9.63
N ILE A 130 -15.91 -24.96 -10.36
CA ILE A 130 -14.79 -24.33 -11.06
C ILE A 130 -13.96 -23.56 -10.03
N SER A 131 -12.89 -24.19 -9.53
CA SER A 131 -11.96 -23.57 -8.58
C SER A 131 -10.82 -22.85 -9.30
N VAL A 132 -10.64 -21.57 -8.98
CA VAL A 132 -9.47 -20.78 -9.39
C VAL A 132 -8.41 -20.90 -8.29
N GLY A 133 -7.17 -21.25 -8.64
CA GLY A 133 -6.04 -21.29 -7.69
C GLY A 133 -5.59 -22.69 -7.24
N VAL A 134 -5.71 -23.73 -8.08
CA VAL A 134 -5.05 -25.02 -7.81
C VAL A 134 -3.53 -24.78 -7.69
N GLY A 135 -2.94 -25.11 -6.55
CA GLY A 135 -1.51 -24.96 -6.27
C GLY A 135 -1.10 -23.77 -5.38
N THR A 136 -2.03 -22.95 -4.86
CA THR A 136 -1.70 -21.82 -3.96
C THR A 136 -1.75 -22.16 -2.47
N SER A 137 -2.04 -23.42 -2.13
CA SER A 137 -1.90 -23.92 -0.75
C SER A 137 -0.47 -24.41 -0.57
N LYS A 138 0.34 -23.67 0.19
CA LYS A 138 1.56 -24.24 0.77
C LYS A 138 1.13 -25.23 1.86
N SER A 139 1.56 -26.48 1.71
CA SER A 139 1.62 -27.46 2.81
C SER A 139 2.63 -27.00 3.85
#